data_AF-L0I591-F1
#
_entry.id   AF-L0I591-F1
#
_cell.length_a   1.000
_cell.length_b   1.000
_cell.length_c   1.000
_cell.angle_alpha   90.00
_cell.angle_beta   90.00
_cell.angle_gamma   90.00
#
_symmetry.space_group_name_H-M   'P 1'
#
loop_
_entity.id
_entity.type
_entity.pdbx_description
1 polymer ?
#
loop_
_entity_poly.entity_id
_entity_poly.type
_entity_poly.pdbx_seq_one_letter_code
_entity_poly.pdbx_strand_id
1 'polypeptide(L)' 'MAFEPAVDCPVCETTLAPDRTLEDHLCRNHTQEELARHLVGAHDGAGQPASRPVLPSVGPGGHERELR' A
#
# COMPACT_ATOMS: atom_id res chain seq x y z
N MET A 1 -13.78 -15.96 -18.50
CA MET A 1 -12.87 -14.89 -18.93
C MET A 1 -12.98 -13.79 -17.87
N ALA A 2 -11.93 -13.55 -17.09
CA ALA A 2 -11.93 -12.48 -16.10
C ALA A 2 -11.60 -11.18 -16.85
N PHE A 3 -12.56 -10.27 -16.92
CA PHE A 3 -12.33 -8.93 -17.42
C PHE A 3 -11.55 -8.20 -16.32
N GLU A 4 -10.25 -7.98 -16.53
CA GLU A 4 -9.47 -7.19 -15.59
C GLU A 4 -10.00 -5.75 -15.62
N PRO A 5 -10.44 -5.19 -14.48
CA PRO A 5 -11.01 -3.86 -14.45
C PRO A 5 -9.97 -2.85 -14.93
N ALA A 6 -10.43 -1.86 -15.70
CA ALA A 6 -9.57 -0.78 -16.13
C ALA A 6 -8.94 -0.11 -14.91
N VAL A 7 -7.62 0.03 -14.91
CA VAL A 7 -6.87 0.60 -13.79
C VAL A 7 -6.70 2.08 -14.05
N ASP A 8 -7.10 2.91 -13.10
CA ASP A 8 -6.88 4.35 -13.19
C ASP A 8 -5.49 4.70 -12.64
N CYS A 9 -4.78 5.60 -13.33
CA CYS A 9 -3.54 6.15 -12.80
C CYS A 9 -3.85 7.11 -11.65
N PRO A 10 -3.31 6.91 -10.43
CA PRO A 10 -3.61 7.78 -9.30
C PRO A 10 -2.93 9.16 -9.40
N VAL A 11 -2.01 9.34 -10.36
CA VAL A 11 -1.23 10.58 -10.54
C VAL A 11 -1.88 11.52 -11.55
N CYS A 12 -2.40 10.99 -12.66
CA CYS A 12 -3.04 11.79 -13.73
C CYS A 12 -4.51 11.44 -13.98
N GLU A 13 -5.11 10.58 -13.14
CA GLU A 13 -6.52 10.17 -13.20
C GLU A 13 -6.95 9.60 -14.57
N THR A 14 -5.97 9.13 -15.34
CA THR A 14 -6.19 8.56 -16.67
C THR A 14 -6.45 7.07 -16.54
N THR A 15 -7.55 6.60 -17.13
CA THR A 15 -7.86 5.19 -17.23
C THR A 15 -6.89 4.50 -18.20
N LEU A 16 -6.16 3.50 -17.70
CA LEU A 16 -5.27 2.71 -18.54
C LEU A 16 -6.06 1.79 -19.46
N ALA A 17 -5.53 1.63 -20.68
CA ALA A 17 -6.01 0.61 -21.59
C ALA A 17 -5.75 -0.79 -21.00
N PRO A 18 -6.62 -1.78 -21.25
CA PRO A 18 -6.54 -3.10 -20.64
C PRO A 18 -5.29 -3.91 -21.02
N ASP A 19 -4.57 -3.50 -22.08
CA ASP A 19 -3.29 -4.06 -22.49
C ASP A 19 -2.09 -3.44 -21.76
N ARG A 20 -2.30 -2.38 -20.98
CA ARG A 20 -1.24 -1.65 -20.28
C ARG A 20 -1.30 -1.83 -18.78
N THR A 21 -0.15 -2.15 -18.20
CA THR A 21 0.04 -2.21 -16.75
C THR A 21 0.25 -0.82 -16.15
N LEU A 22 -0.19 -0.62 -14.90
CA LEU A 22 0.08 0.60 -14.14
C LEU A 22 1.58 0.89 -14.02
N GLU A 23 2.41 -0.13 -13.82
CA GLU A 23 3.88 0.01 -13.73
C GLU A 23 4.49 0.62 -15.01
N ASP A 24 4.21 0.05 -16.19
CA ASP A 24 4.70 0.59 -17.47
C ASP A 24 4.29 2.05 -17.67
N HIS A 25 3.04 2.40 -17.34
CA HIS A 25 2.55 3.76 -17.44
C HIS A 25 3.29 4.71 -16.49
N LEU A 26 3.47 4.34 -15.23
CA LEU A 26 4.19 5.16 -14.24
C LEU A 26 5.64 5.38 -14.68
N CYS A 27 6.32 4.34 -15.18
CA CYS A 27 7.71 4.44 -15.64
C CYS A 27 7.88 5.28 -16.92
N ARG A 28 6.90 5.28 -17.84
CA ARG A 28 7.02 5.96 -19.13
C ARG A 28 6.43 7.37 -19.15
N ASN A 29 5.37 7.61 -18.39
CA ASN A 29 4.58 8.84 -18.48
C ASN A 29 4.80 9.79 -17.31
N HIS A 30 5.40 9.34 -16.21
CA HIS A 30 5.61 10.15 -15.01
C HIS A 30 7.08 10.25 -14.64
N THR A 31 7.43 11.38 -14.05
CA THR A 31 8.75 11.63 -13.48
C THR A 31 8.81 11.18 -12.02
N GLN A 32 10.03 10.93 -11.52
CA GLN A 32 10.23 10.62 -10.10
C GLN A 32 9.71 11.71 -9.17
N GLU A 33 9.76 12.98 -9.59
CA GLU A 33 9.26 14.11 -8.79
C GLU A 33 7.72 14.08 -8.66
N GLU A 34 7.01 13.81 -9.75
CA GLU A 34 5.54 13.69 -9.74
C GLU A 34 5.09 12.52 -8.86
N LEU A 35 5.77 11.38 -8.98
CA LEU A 35 5.53 10.22 -8.12
C LEU A 35 5.79 10.53 -6.64
N ALA A 36 6.90 11.22 -6.33
CA ALA A 36 7.24 11.60 -4.97
C ALA A 36 6.22 12.57 -4.37
N ARG A 37 5.77 13.58 -5.13
CA ARG A 37 4.72 14.52 -4.68
C ARG A 37 3.41 13.80 -4.43
N HIS A 38 3.01 12.89 -5.31
CA HIS A 38 1.79 12.09 -5.14
C HIS A 38 1.88 11.23 -3.88
N LEU A 39 2.99 10.52 -3.66
CA LEU A 39 3.20 9.70 -2.47
C LEU A 39 3.15 10.53 -1.18
N VAL A 40 3.80 11.69 -1.15
CA VAL A 40 3.77 12.59 0.01
C VAL A 40 2.34 13.10 0.26
N GLY A 41 1.64 13.58 -0.78
CA GLY A 41 0.25 14.04 -0.65
C GLY A 41 -0.73 12.94 -0.22
N ALA A 42 -0.52 11.71 -0.69
CA ALA A 42 -1.30 10.56 -0.26
C ALA A 42 -1.06 10.22 1.22
N HIS A 43 0.17 10.37 1.71
CA HIS A 43 0.50 10.15 3.12
C HIS A 43 -0.07 11.24 4.04
N ASP A 44 -0.12 12.50 3.60
CA ASP A 44 -0.74 13.60 4.36
C ASP A 44 -2.28 13.46 4.43
N GLY A 45 -2.92 12.91 3.40
CA GLY A 45 -4.35 12.56 3.42
C GLY A 45 -4.66 11.27 4.19
N ALA A 46 -3.72 10.33 4.22
CA ALA A 46 -3.81 9.07 4.94
C ALA A 46 -3.29 9.19 6.38
N GLY A 47 -3.87 10.11 7.16
CA GLY A 47 -3.85 10.07 8.62
C GLY A 47 -4.54 8.82 9.23
N GLN A 48 -4.58 7.71 8.49
CA GLN A 48 -5.00 6.41 8.96
C GLN A 48 -3.73 5.55 8.92
N PRO A 49 -3.17 5.20 10.09
CA PRO A 49 -1.93 4.43 10.12
C PRO A 49 -2.20 3.13 9.36
N ALA A 50 -1.46 2.92 8.27
CA ALA A 50 -1.30 1.60 7.69
C ALA A 50 -1.02 0.66 8.86
N SER A 51 -1.98 -0.23 9.12
CA SER A 51 -2.02 -1.08 10.30
C SER A 51 -0.62 -1.63 10.53
N ARG A 52 0.07 -1.12 11.57
CA ARG A 52 1.27 -1.79 12.08
C ARG A 52 0.86 -3.25 12.22
N PRO A 53 1.60 -4.21 11.66
CA PRO A 53 1.38 -5.60 12.03
C PRO A 53 1.49 -5.61 13.56
N VAL A 54 0.37 -5.86 14.23
CA VAL A 54 0.37 -6.11 15.67
C VAL A 54 1.08 -7.44 15.79
N LEU A 55 2.40 -7.39 15.94
CA LEU A 55 3.15 -8.54 16.42
C LEU A 55 2.47 -8.93 17.73
N PRO A 56 1.92 -10.16 17.87
CA PRO A 56 1.31 -10.58 19.10
C PRO A 56 2.37 -10.41 20.19
N SER A 57 2.08 -9.54 21.15
CA SER A 57 2.92 -9.37 22.32
C SER A 57 2.86 -10.68 23.08
N VAL A 58 3.88 -11.52 22.92
CA VAL A 58 4.12 -12.67 23.77
C VAL A 58 4.42 -12.10 25.15
N GLY A 59 3.36 -12.00 25.97
CA GLY A 59 3.47 -11.67 27.38
C GLY A 59 4.29 -12.74 28.10
N PRO A 60 4.96 -12.39 29.21
CA PRO A 60 5.81 -13.33 29.93
C PRO A 60 4.94 -14.45 30.47
N GLY A 61 5.18 -15.68 30.01
CA GLY A 61 4.55 -16.87 30.55
C GLY A 61 4.89 -16.99 32.04
N GLY A 62 3.95 -16.56 32.89
CA GLY A 62 3.94 -16.90 34.30
C GLY A 62 3.76 -18.41 34.41
N HIS A 63 4.81 -19.11 34.82
CA HIS A 63 4.71 -20.50 35.23
C HIS A 63 4.58 -20.51 36.74
N GLU A 64 3.33 -20.66 37.18
CA GLU A 64 2.95 -20.96 38.55
C GLU A 64 3.60 -22.31 38.90
N ARG A 65 4.71 -22.26 39.67
CA ARG A 65 5.29 -23.46 40.26
C ARG A 65 4.51 -23.79 41.52
N GLU A 66 3.41 -24.47 41.33
CA GLU A 66 2.82 -25.33 42.34
C GLU A 66 3.67 -26.61 42.38
N LEU A 67 4.36 -26.88 43.49
CA LEU A 67 4.68 -28.23 44.02
C LEU A 67 5.69 -28.16 45.19
N ARG A 68 5.12 -28.45 46.38
CA ARG A 68 5.69 -29.11 47.57
C ARG A 68 6.38 -28.27 48.63
#